data_AF-A0A7X6NP15-F1
#
_entry.id   AF-A0A7X6NP15-F1
#
_cell.length_a   1.000
_cell.length_b   1.000
_cell.length_c   1.000
_cell.angle_alpha   90.00
_cell.angle_beta   90.00
_cell.angle_gamma   90.00
#
_symmetry.space_group_name_H-M   'P 1'
#
loop_
_entity.id
_entity.type
_entity.pdbx_description
1 polymer ?
#
loop_
_entity_poly.entity_id
_entity_poly.type
_entity_poly.pdbx_seq_one_letter_code
_entity_poly.pdbx_strand_id
1 'polypeptide(L)'
;MYSSLRYNLAIGILLLFISCSRPQIHVVQSERQPEIFPDYKGVTVPVNIAPLHFTMEGSEYKNLEARIEGQDGTVLNVRGRRTLRFPGRRWARMLEKNAGDSLVVTVKARHNGTWYGFEPFSIYVNPHPIDHALVYRHIAPGYEVYSKIGIYQRELSSFRTKAIYENTLLPQTCVNCHSFKDKDPEYMSLHVRGEAGGTVLQKGREFHYLDSRTEATASAFSYPAWHPEGRFIAYSLNKTFQSFHVTEKDRVEVYDLVSDIVIYDTQDNCILVGDHLTTNGFETFPKFSADGRSLYFCLAEEKDLPVEYKDLRYNLCRVDFDPQTGETGKEIHTVIDAVSLGKSISQPAPSPDGRFLLFTLLDYGTFPINHRASELALLDLKEGTWHLVEPWNSPDTESYPVWSSNSRWVVFSSRRRDGLLVLPYIGYMDEEGKVGKPFLLPQKDPIRFYGTLTRSFNCPELVTAPVKLKLRELERKARRKEREHVTVREY
;
A
#
# COMPACT_ATOMS: atom_id res chain seq x y z
N MET A 1 -36.21 56.99 52.51
CA MET A 1 -35.76 55.59 52.29
C MET A 1 -35.91 55.08 50.84
N TYR A 2 -36.47 55.83 49.89
CA TYR A 2 -36.68 55.36 48.50
C TYR A 2 -35.66 55.88 47.46
N SER A 3 -34.81 56.85 47.81
CA SER A 3 -33.82 57.47 46.90
C SER A 3 -32.52 56.65 46.80
N SER A 4 -32.06 56.08 47.90
CA SER A 4 -30.83 55.25 47.95
C SER A 4 -30.97 53.89 47.27
N LEU A 5 -32.20 53.38 47.11
CA LEU A 5 -32.44 52.08 46.45
C LEU A 5 -32.31 52.16 44.93
N ARG A 6 -32.60 53.33 44.32
CA ARG A 6 -32.52 53.55 42.86
C ARG A 6 -31.08 53.66 42.36
N TYR A 7 -30.19 54.27 43.14
CA TYR A 7 -28.77 54.35 42.79
C TYR A 7 -28.05 53.00 42.93
N ASN A 8 -28.39 52.19 43.93
CA ASN A 8 -27.80 50.86 44.10
C ASN A 8 -28.26 49.86 43.03
N LEU A 9 -29.49 49.98 42.53
CA LEU A 9 -29.99 49.16 41.43
C LEU A 9 -29.33 49.53 40.09
N ALA A 10 -29.07 50.82 39.85
CA ALA A 10 -28.37 51.29 38.65
C ALA A 10 -26.89 50.83 38.62
N ILE A 11 -26.21 50.80 39.76
CA ILE A 11 -24.84 50.29 39.87
C ILE A 11 -24.79 48.76 39.70
N GLY A 12 -25.79 48.03 40.22
CA GLY A 12 -25.91 46.59 40.02
C GLY A 12 -26.16 46.19 38.55
N ILE A 13 -26.92 47.00 37.80
CA ILE A 13 -27.16 46.79 36.37
C ILE A 13 -25.93 47.14 35.53
N LEU A 14 -25.13 48.14 35.93
CA LEU A 14 -23.88 48.49 35.23
C LEU A 14 -22.78 47.42 35.39
N LEU A 15 -22.75 46.72 36.54
CA LEU A 15 -21.82 45.61 36.79
C LEU A 15 -22.17 44.32 36.01
N LEU A 16 -23.42 44.17 35.59
CA LEU A 16 -23.87 43.04 34.75
C LEU A 16 -23.38 43.15 33.29
N PHE A 17 -23.01 44.35 32.82
CA PHE A 17 -22.47 44.57 31.46
C PHE A 17 -20.94 44.44 31.35
N ILE A 18 -20.21 44.30 32.47
CA ILE A 18 -18.74 44.17 32.48
C ILE A 18 -18.28 42.70 32.45
N SER A 19 -19.20 41.73 32.60
CA SER A 19 -18.86 40.30 32.72
C SER A 19 -18.98 39.48 31.43
N CYS A 20 -18.64 40.05 30.26
CA CYS A 20 -18.63 39.30 29.00
C CYS A 20 -17.41 39.56 28.10
N SER A 21 -16.29 40.03 28.66
CA SER A 21 -14.99 39.84 28.03
C SER A 21 -14.52 38.40 28.31
N ARG A 22 -14.62 37.51 27.31
CA ARG A 22 -13.94 36.21 27.38
C ARG A 22 -12.48 36.50 27.71
N PRO A 23 -11.90 35.92 28.78
CA PRO A 23 -10.50 36.16 29.09
C PRO A 23 -9.68 35.81 27.85
N GLN A 24 -8.92 36.80 27.34
CA GLN A 24 -7.96 36.54 26.28
C GLN A 24 -7.00 35.49 26.81
N ILE A 25 -7.12 34.28 26.28
CA ILE A 25 -6.21 33.20 26.59
C ILE A 25 -4.84 33.66 26.11
N HIS A 26 -3.91 33.88 27.03
CA HIS A 26 -2.54 34.19 26.67
C HIS A 26 -1.93 32.99 25.93
N VAL A 27 -1.49 33.21 24.69
CA VAL A 27 -0.87 32.19 23.85
C VAL A 27 0.55 32.60 23.55
N VAL A 28 1.51 31.85 24.08
CA VAL A 28 2.93 31.99 23.75
C VAL A 28 3.13 31.52 22.31
N GLN A 29 3.65 32.38 21.43
CA GLN A 29 3.93 31.97 20.05
C GLN A 29 5.29 31.25 20.00
N SER A 30 5.31 30.13 19.29
CA SER A 30 6.50 29.38 18.94
C SER A 30 6.84 29.69 17.48
N GLU A 31 8.10 30.00 17.19
CA GLU A 31 8.62 30.19 15.83
C GLU A 31 8.83 28.86 15.07
N ARG A 32 8.37 27.74 15.66
CA ARG A 32 8.50 26.40 15.09
C ARG A 32 7.13 25.87 14.71
N GLN A 33 7.08 25.13 13.61
CA GLN A 33 5.94 24.28 13.28
C GLN A 33 5.75 23.19 14.35
N PRO A 34 4.52 22.68 14.53
CA PRO A 34 4.28 21.62 15.49
C PRO A 34 4.95 20.31 15.05
N GLU A 35 5.50 19.58 16.00
CA GLU A 35 5.86 18.17 15.81
C GLU A 35 4.60 17.33 15.97
N ILE A 36 4.20 16.62 14.91
CA ILE A 36 2.93 15.89 14.86
C ILE A 36 3.11 14.44 14.40
N PHE A 37 2.27 13.56 14.93
CA PHE A 37 2.20 12.17 14.50
C PHE A 37 0.76 11.77 14.13
N PRO A 38 0.52 11.16 12.96
CA PRO A 38 1.48 11.01 11.85
C PRO A 38 1.88 12.37 11.26
N ASP A 39 3.03 12.42 10.60
CA ASP A 39 3.53 13.64 9.99
C ASP A 39 2.81 13.96 8.68
N TYR A 40 1.80 14.83 8.78
CA TYR A 40 1.02 15.34 7.65
C TYR A 40 1.43 16.73 7.20
N LYS A 41 2.61 17.22 7.60
CA LYS A 41 3.10 18.54 7.16
C LYS A 41 3.59 18.48 5.72
N GLY A 42 3.04 19.34 4.86
CA GLY A 42 3.46 19.50 3.46
C GLY A 42 3.09 18.34 2.54
N VAL A 43 2.18 17.46 2.96
CA VAL A 43 1.78 16.28 2.17
C VAL A 43 0.73 16.65 1.13
N THR A 44 0.70 15.92 0.02
CA THR A 44 -0.37 15.99 -0.98
C THR A 44 -1.34 14.82 -0.76
N VAL A 45 -2.64 15.10 -0.69
CA VAL A 45 -3.66 14.09 -0.41
C VAL A 45 -4.78 14.08 -1.45
N PRO A 46 -5.41 12.91 -1.71
CA PRO A 46 -6.53 12.83 -2.63
C PRO A 46 -7.76 13.49 -2.03
N VAL A 47 -8.58 14.12 -2.88
CA VAL A 47 -9.83 14.79 -2.50
C VAL A 47 -10.79 13.91 -1.68
N ASN A 48 -10.72 12.59 -1.85
CA ASN A 48 -11.58 11.61 -1.18
C ASN A 48 -10.93 10.91 0.03
N ILE A 49 -9.76 11.33 0.51
CA ILE A 49 -9.06 10.64 1.62
C ILE A 49 -9.80 10.75 2.95
N ALA A 50 -9.70 9.70 3.77
CA ALA A 50 -10.15 9.69 5.16
C ALA A 50 -9.54 10.84 5.98
N PRO A 51 -10.22 11.26 7.06
CA PRO A 51 -9.70 12.31 7.96
C PRO A 51 -8.28 12.05 8.46
N LEU A 52 -7.40 13.03 8.28
CA LEU A 52 -5.99 12.99 8.70
C LEU A 52 -5.82 13.27 10.20
N HIS A 53 -6.40 12.44 11.05
CA HIS A 53 -6.27 12.59 12.51
C HIS A 53 -4.79 12.58 12.93
N PHE A 54 -4.38 13.52 13.78
CA PHE A 54 -3.01 13.56 14.30
C PHE A 54 -2.96 13.97 15.78
N THR A 55 -1.83 13.71 16.41
CA THR A 55 -1.45 14.19 17.74
C THR A 55 -0.25 15.12 17.61
N MET A 56 0.04 15.88 18.67
CA MET A 56 1.40 16.39 18.86
C MET A 56 2.31 15.28 19.38
N GLU A 57 3.56 15.27 18.93
CA GLU A 57 4.61 14.48 19.54
C GLU A 57 4.99 15.04 20.91
N GLY A 58 5.51 14.19 21.78
CA GLY A 58 5.74 14.50 23.19
C GLY A 58 4.49 14.32 24.08
N SER A 59 4.68 13.72 25.26
CA SER A 59 3.58 13.46 26.21
C SER A 59 3.13 14.70 27.00
N GLU A 60 3.78 15.82 26.75
CA GLU A 60 3.74 17.01 27.58
C GLU A 60 2.58 17.95 27.25
N TYR A 61 2.08 17.92 26.01
CA TYR A 61 0.93 18.70 25.58
C TYR A 61 -0.40 18.00 25.92
N LYS A 62 -1.33 18.75 26.51
CA LYS A 62 -2.70 18.31 26.85
C LYS A 62 -3.68 19.37 26.38
N ASN A 63 -4.75 18.97 25.70
CA ASN A 63 -5.69 19.88 25.04
C ASN A 63 -5.04 20.60 23.85
N LEU A 64 -5.48 20.19 22.68
CA LEU A 64 -5.06 20.67 21.38
C LEU A 64 -6.25 21.37 20.73
N GLU A 65 -5.98 22.47 20.04
CA GLU A 65 -6.91 23.10 19.11
C GLU A 65 -6.23 23.20 17.74
N ALA A 66 -6.97 22.89 16.68
CA ALA A 66 -6.53 23.15 15.32
C ALA A 66 -7.60 23.93 14.57
N ARG A 67 -7.13 24.91 13.80
CA ARG A 67 -7.91 25.66 12.82
C ARG A 67 -7.36 25.33 11.44
N ILE A 68 -8.25 24.95 10.54
CA ILE A 68 -7.94 24.50 9.19
C ILE A 68 -8.70 25.41 8.25
N GLU A 69 -7.97 26.09 7.38
CA GLU A 69 -8.49 27.14 6.51
C GLU A 69 -8.19 26.76 5.06
N GLY A 70 -9.23 26.78 4.23
CA GLY A 70 -9.09 26.67 2.79
C GLY A 70 -8.88 28.04 2.18
N GLN A 71 -8.27 28.11 0.99
CA GLN A 71 -8.14 29.37 0.26
C GLN A 71 -9.51 29.95 -0.14
N ASP A 72 -10.54 29.10 -0.22
CA ASP A 72 -11.93 29.51 -0.43
C ASP A 72 -12.58 30.21 0.79
N GLY A 73 -11.86 30.36 1.89
CA GLY A 73 -12.34 30.91 3.16
C GLY A 73 -13.15 29.93 4.01
N THR A 74 -13.30 28.67 3.60
CA THR A 74 -13.92 27.64 4.44
C THR A 74 -13.02 27.35 5.64
N VAL A 75 -13.64 27.21 6.83
CA VAL A 75 -12.92 26.96 8.07
C VAL A 75 -13.48 25.75 8.82
N LEU A 76 -12.56 24.89 9.27
CA LEU A 76 -12.84 23.81 10.20
C LEU A 76 -12.04 24.03 11.50
N ASN A 77 -12.74 24.13 12.63
CA ASN A 77 -12.11 24.17 13.96
C ASN A 77 -12.31 22.83 14.66
N VAL A 78 -11.25 22.32 15.27
CA VAL A 78 -11.23 21.01 15.92
C VAL A 78 -10.52 21.13 17.26
N ARG A 79 -11.02 20.42 18.28
CA ARG A 79 -10.40 20.35 19.60
C ARG A 79 -10.26 18.90 20.01
N GLY A 80 -9.21 18.59 20.77
CA GLY A 80 -8.99 17.24 21.26
C GLY A 80 -8.05 17.22 22.45
N ARG A 81 -8.22 16.27 23.38
CA ARG A 81 -7.38 16.20 24.58
C ARG A 81 -5.93 15.78 24.27
N ARG A 82 -5.76 14.84 23.33
CA ARG A 82 -4.45 14.34 22.87
C ARG A 82 -4.40 14.19 21.34
N THR A 83 -5.52 13.86 20.72
CA THR A 83 -5.63 13.69 19.27
C THR A 83 -6.64 14.67 18.71
N LEU A 84 -6.28 15.37 17.65
CA LEU A 84 -7.19 16.17 16.83
C LEU A 84 -7.90 15.24 15.84
N ARG A 85 -9.23 15.16 15.95
CA ARG A 85 -10.07 14.25 15.14
C ARG A 85 -11.02 15.06 14.26
N PHE A 86 -10.76 15.07 12.96
CA PHE A 86 -11.56 15.80 11.99
C PHE A 86 -12.89 15.07 11.74
N PRO A 87 -14.05 15.73 11.90
CA PRO A 87 -15.34 15.09 11.64
C PRO A 87 -15.46 14.71 10.15
N GLY A 88 -15.65 13.41 9.85
CA GLY A 88 -15.56 12.88 8.48
C GLY A 88 -16.36 13.64 7.42
N ARG A 89 -17.64 13.96 7.69
CA ARG A 89 -18.48 14.73 6.74
C ARG A 89 -17.99 16.17 6.53
N ARG A 90 -17.40 16.80 7.56
CA ARG A 90 -16.86 18.17 7.43
C ARG A 90 -15.52 18.15 6.73
N TRP A 91 -14.71 17.13 7.00
CA TRP A 91 -13.43 16.89 6.32
C TRP A 91 -13.63 16.66 4.82
N ALA A 92 -14.51 15.74 4.42
CA ALA A 92 -14.79 15.47 3.00
C ALA A 92 -15.21 16.75 2.25
N ARG A 93 -16.15 17.52 2.80
CA ARG A 93 -16.55 18.81 2.21
C ARG A 93 -15.44 19.86 2.19
N MET A 94 -14.52 19.83 3.15
CA MET A 94 -13.36 20.72 3.17
C MET A 94 -12.45 20.42 1.98
N LEU A 95 -12.17 19.13 1.73
CA LEU A 95 -11.37 18.67 0.60
C LEU A 95 -12.04 18.97 -0.74
N GLU A 96 -13.32 18.62 -0.90
CA GLU A 96 -14.09 18.86 -2.13
C GLU A 96 -14.06 20.35 -2.55
N LYS A 97 -14.21 21.26 -1.58
CA LYS A 97 -14.21 22.70 -1.86
C LYS A 97 -12.84 23.30 -2.19
N ASN A 98 -11.76 22.63 -1.77
CA ASN A 98 -10.39 23.11 -1.93
C ASN A 98 -9.57 22.18 -2.84
N ALA A 99 -10.24 21.40 -3.69
CA ALA A 99 -9.59 20.52 -4.65
C ALA A 99 -8.75 21.35 -5.65
N GLY A 100 -7.48 20.99 -5.80
CA GLY A 100 -6.50 21.74 -6.61
C GLY A 100 -5.75 22.83 -5.83
N ASP A 101 -6.02 22.99 -4.53
CA ASP A 101 -5.40 24.03 -3.70
C ASP A 101 -4.88 23.43 -2.37
N SER A 102 -4.68 24.29 -1.38
CA SER A 102 -4.03 24.03 -0.11
C SER A 102 -4.96 24.33 1.07
N LEU A 103 -4.76 23.57 2.15
CA LEU A 103 -5.32 23.82 3.45
C LEU A 103 -4.21 24.30 4.38
N VAL A 104 -4.42 25.42 5.06
CA VAL A 104 -3.51 25.93 6.09
C VAL A 104 -3.99 25.43 7.45
N VAL A 105 -3.09 24.76 8.19
CA VAL A 105 -3.36 24.20 9.51
C VAL A 105 -2.59 24.97 10.58
N THR A 106 -3.32 25.63 11.47
CA THR A 106 -2.78 26.33 12.63
C THR A 106 -3.09 25.55 13.90
N VAL A 107 -2.07 25.17 14.66
CA VAL A 107 -2.20 24.34 15.87
C VAL A 107 -1.90 25.17 17.12
N LYS A 108 -2.70 24.95 18.16
CA LYS A 108 -2.42 25.42 19.52
C LYS A 108 -2.45 24.23 20.46
N ALA A 109 -1.55 24.20 21.42
CA ALA A 109 -1.48 23.15 22.43
C ALA A 109 -1.26 23.74 23.81
N ARG A 110 -1.86 23.12 24.85
CA ARG A 110 -1.66 23.58 26.23
C ARG A 110 -0.64 22.69 26.94
N HIS A 111 0.35 23.31 27.57
CA HIS A 111 1.37 22.66 28.39
C HIS A 111 1.57 23.46 29.68
N ASN A 112 1.61 22.78 30.83
CA ASN A 112 1.75 23.40 32.17
C ASN A 112 0.84 24.62 32.42
N GLY A 113 -0.40 24.57 31.94
CA GLY A 113 -1.39 25.63 32.12
C GLY A 113 -1.34 26.73 31.05
N THR A 114 -0.25 26.86 30.31
CA THR A 114 0.00 27.84 29.25
C THR A 114 -0.37 27.31 27.88
N TRP A 115 -0.95 28.15 27.03
CA TRP A 115 -1.19 27.81 25.62
C TRP A 115 0.00 28.23 24.77
N TYR A 116 0.38 27.36 23.86
CA TYR A 116 1.41 27.58 22.86
C TYR A 116 0.76 27.55 21.48
N GLY A 117 1.04 28.56 20.66
CA GLY A 117 0.68 28.60 19.24
C GLY A 117 1.89 28.28 18.40
N PHE A 118 1.72 27.49 17.35
CA PHE A 118 2.81 27.06 16.47
C PHE A 118 2.65 27.70 15.09
N GLU A 119 3.78 27.82 14.38
CA GLU A 119 3.77 28.20 12.97
C GLU A 119 2.87 27.26 12.15
N PRO A 120 2.06 27.79 11.22
CA PRO A 120 1.16 26.98 10.43
C PRO A 120 1.93 26.09 9.45
N PHE A 121 1.26 25.04 8.98
CA PHE A 121 1.75 24.19 7.90
C PHE A 121 0.63 23.92 6.90
N SER A 122 1.02 23.52 5.68
CA SER A 122 0.07 23.26 4.60
C SER A 122 -0.17 21.77 4.37
N ILE A 123 -1.37 21.44 3.89
CA ILE A 123 -1.73 20.17 3.25
C ILE A 123 -2.27 20.50 1.87
N TYR A 124 -1.77 19.85 0.81
CA TYR A 124 -2.23 20.09 -0.56
C TYR A 124 -3.32 19.08 -0.93
N VAL A 125 -4.42 19.54 -1.51
CA VAL A 125 -5.55 18.70 -1.90
C VAL A 125 -5.52 18.53 -3.41
N ASN A 126 -5.19 17.33 -3.86
CA ASN A 126 -5.19 17.02 -5.28
C ASN A 126 -6.61 16.61 -5.73
N PRO A 127 -7.10 17.11 -6.87
CA PRO A 127 -8.46 16.85 -7.35
C PRO A 127 -8.66 15.38 -7.80
N HIS A 128 -7.59 14.65 -8.13
CA HIS A 128 -7.70 13.25 -8.50
C HIS A 128 -7.96 12.38 -7.27
N PRO A 129 -9.07 11.61 -7.22
CA PRO A 129 -9.32 10.71 -6.12
C PRO A 129 -8.34 9.52 -6.14
N ILE A 130 -8.15 8.90 -4.98
CA ILE A 130 -7.56 7.56 -4.91
C ILE A 130 -8.68 6.51 -4.98
N ASP A 131 -8.32 5.26 -5.30
CA ASP A 131 -9.23 4.13 -5.31
C ASP A 131 -10.04 3.94 -4.02
N HIS A 132 -11.08 3.11 -4.10
CA HIS A 132 -12.03 2.94 -3.01
C HIS A 132 -11.41 2.37 -1.74
N ALA A 133 -10.60 1.31 -1.87
CA ALA A 133 -10.02 0.62 -0.72
C ALA A 133 -8.60 0.11 -0.97
N LEU A 134 -7.86 -0.02 0.13
CA LEU A 134 -6.61 -0.76 0.22
C LEU A 134 -6.92 -2.19 0.65
N VAL A 135 -6.52 -3.17 -0.15
CA VAL A 135 -6.54 -4.59 0.18
C VAL A 135 -5.14 -5.02 0.62
N TYR A 136 -5.04 -5.80 1.69
CA TYR A 136 -3.75 -6.23 2.24
C TYR A 136 -3.85 -7.53 3.01
N ARG A 137 -2.74 -8.26 3.07
CA ARG A 137 -2.56 -9.37 4.00
C ARG A 137 -2.16 -8.81 5.36
N HIS A 138 -2.90 -9.18 6.41
CA HIS A 138 -2.60 -8.78 7.77
C HIS A 138 -1.96 -9.94 8.53
N ILE A 139 -0.67 -9.81 8.85
CA ILE A 139 0.14 -10.89 9.43
C ILE A 139 1.12 -10.35 10.48
N ALA A 140 1.48 -11.15 11.48
CA ALA A 140 2.57 -10.82 12.39
C ALA A 140 3.92 -10.65 11.64
N PRO A 141 4.84 -9.80 12.14
CA PRO A 141 6.19 -9.76 11.60
C PRO A 141 6.92 -11.08 11.87
N GLY A 142 7.70 -11.56 10.90
CA GLY A 142 8.37 -12.87 10.96
C GLY A 142 7.49 -14.04 10.49
N TYR A 143 8.01 -15.26 10.62
CA TYR A 143 7.33 -16.48 10.19
C TYR A 143 6.53 -17.09 11.35
N GLU A 144 5.21 -17.02 11.27
CA GLU A 144 4.31 -17.73 12.18
C GLU A 144 3.45 -18.71 11.39
N VAL A 145 3.72 -20.00 11.53
CA VAL A 145 2.85 -21.03 10.95
C VAL A 145 1.56 -21.10 11.77
N TYR A 146 0.41 -21.01 11.10
CA TYR A 146 -0.92 -21.21 11.68
C TYR A 146 -1.41 -20.15 12.69
N SER A 147 -0.81 -18.95 12.72
CA SER A 147 -1.42 -17.82 13.42
C SER A 147 -2.64 -17.27 12.65
N LYS A 148 -3.44 -16.40 13.27
CA LYS A 148 -4.60 -15.77 12.60
C LYS A 148 -4.08 -14.91 11.44
N ILE A 149 -4.29 -15.32 10.19
CA ILE A 149 -3.90 -14.60 8.97
C ILE A 149 -5.15 -14.33 8.14
N GLY A 150 -5.23 -13.17 7.50
CA GLY A 150 -6.35 -12.85 6.62
C GLY A 150 -6.02 -11.78 5.60
N ILE A 151 -6.86 -11.72 4.57
CA ILE A 151 -6.92 -10.64 3.60
C ILE A 151 -8.03 -9.68 4.04
N TYR A 152 -7.70 -8.41 4.18
CA TYR A 152 -8.60 -7.36 4.62
C TYR A 152 -8.67 -6.28 3.56
N GLN A 153 -9.81 -5.60 3.49
CA GLN A 153 -9.97 -4.35 2.76
C GLN A 153 -10.28 -3.23 3.74
N ARG A 154 -9.62 -2.08 3.55
CA ARG A 154 -9.87 -0.85 4.30
C ARG A 154 -10.24 0.25 3.32
N GLU A 155 -11.43 0.83 3.49
CA GLU A 155 -11.85 1.98 2.70
C GLU A 155 -10.88 3.16 2.90
N LEU A 156 -10.45 3.78 1.80
CA LEU A 156 -9.50 4.91 1.86
C LEU A 156 -10.17 6.23 2.22
N SER A 157 -11.47 6.38 1.96
CA SER A 157 -12.28 7.55 2.34
C SER A 157 -12.83 7.51 3.77
N SER A 158 -12.65 6.39 4.48
CA SER A 158 -13.09 6.23 5.86
C SER A 158 -12.09 5.41 6.69
N PHE A 159 -12.52 4.91 7.83
CA PHE A 159 -11.74 3.99 8.68
C PHE A 159 -12.34 2.58 8.71
N ARG A 160 -13.29 2.29 7.82
CA ARG A 160 -13.97 1.00 7.80
C ARG A 160 -13.04 -0.06 7.21
N THR A 161 -12.85 -1.12 7.99
CA THR A 161 -12.10 -2.31 7.58
C THR A 161 -13.01 -3.52 7.64
N LYS A 162 -12.90 -4.40 6.64
CA LYS A 162 -13.62 -5.68 6.59
C LYS A 162 -12.66 -6.78 6.16
N ALA A 163 -12.83 -7.97 6.72
CA ALA A 163 -12.16 -9.15 6.20
C ALA A 163 -12.77 -9.54 4.84
N ILE A 164 -11.91 -9.85 3.87
CA ILE A 164 -12.28 -10.55 2.64
C ILE A 164 -12.18 -12.05 2.87
N TYR A 165 -11.12 -12.50 3.56
CA TYR A 165 -10.87 -13.89 3.92
C TYR A 165 -10.07 -13.94 5.22
N GLU A 166 -10.40 -14.88 6.11
CA GLU A 166 -9.60 -15.22 7.29
C GLU A 166 -9.34 -16.73 7.27
N ASN A 167 -8.13 -17.15 7.63
CA ASN A 167 -7.79 -18.58 7.68
C ASN A 167 -8.51 -19.37 8.78
N THR A 168 -9.30 -18.72 9.64
CA THR A 168 -10.27 -19.39 10.51
C THR A 168 -11.37 -20.10 9.72
N LEU A 169 -11.61 -19.69 8.46
CA LEU A 169 -12.53 -20.39 7.53
C LEU A 169 -12.03 -21.79 7.18
N LEU A 170 -10.72 -21.91 6.94
CA LEU A 170 -10.02 -23.16 6.60
C LEU A 170 -8.81 -23.29 7.53
N PRO A 171 -8.97 -23.87 8.73
CA PRO A 171 -7.88 -24.01 9.68
C PRO A 171 -6.66 -24.70 9.07
N GLN A 172 -5.47 -24.38 9.59
CA GLN A 172 -4.20 -24.86 9.06
C GLN A 172 -3.90 -24.44 7.61
N THR A 173 -4.55 -23.37 7.12
CA THR A 173 -4.16 -22.73 5.87
C THR A 173 -3.42 -21.41 6.10
N CYS A 174 -2.53 -21.11 5.17
CA CYS A 174 -1.99 -19.77 4.97
C CYS A 174 -2.70 -19.15 3.76
N VAL A 175 -2.83 -17.83 3.75
CA VAL A 175 -3.38 -17.10 2.60
C VAL A 175 -2.35 -16.09 2.13
N ASN A 176 -2.09 -16.03 0.82
CA ASN A 176 -1.10 -15.14 0.25
C ASN A 176 -1.46 -14.67 -1.16
N CYS A 177 -0.78 -13.63 -1.64
CA CYS A 177 -0.78 -13.14 -3.02
C CYS A 177 -2.20 -12.94 -3.58
N HIS A 178 -3.00 -12.08 -2.94
CA HIS A 178 -4.20 -11.57 -3.59
C HIS A 178 -3.79 -10.58 -4.70
N SER A 179 -4.50 -10.59 -5.82
CA SER A 179 -4.33 -9.60 -6.89
C SER A 179 -5.64 -9.32 -7.60
N PHE A 180 -5.69 -8.17 -8.27
CA PHE A 180 -6.86 -7.71 -9.01
C PHE A 180 -6.48 -7.24 -10.41
N LYS A 181 -7.28 -7.60 -11.43
CA LYS A 181 -7.11 -7.08 -12.80
C LYS A 181 -7.48 -5.60 -12.82
N ASP A 182 -6.53 -4.71 -13.07
CA ASP A 182 -6.75 -3.26 -13.16
C ASP A 182 -7.62 -2.69 -12.03
N LYS A 183 -7.36 -3.17 -10.81
CA LYS A 183 -7.98 -2.67 -9.57
C LYS A 183 -9.50 -2.93 -9.56
N ASP A 184 -9.98 -3.80 -10.46
CA ASP A 184 -11.36 -4.24 -10.55
C ASP A 184 -11.63 -5.35 -9.53
N PRO A 185 -12.47 -5.12 -8.50
CA PRO A 185 -12.74 -6.09 -7.46
C PRO A 185 -13.53 -7.33 -7.94
N GLU A 186 -14.07 -7.32 -9.17
CA GLU A 186 -14.76 -8.48 -9.74
C GLU A 186 -13.78 -9.54 -10.28
N TYR A 187 -12.51 -9.18 -10.46
CA TYR A 187 -11.46 -10.05 -11.00
C TYR A 187 -10.38 -10.22 -9.95
N MET A 188 -10.39 -11.36 -9.28
CA MET A 188 -9.52 -11.62 -8.14
C MET A 188 -8.84 -12.98 -8.28
N SER A 189 -7.53 -13.01 -8.06
CA SER A 189 -6.79 -14.24 -7.79
C SER A 189 -6.30 -14.22 -6.35
N LEU A 190 -6.36 -15.36 -5.67
CA LEU A 190 -5.94 -15.53 -4.27
C LEU A 190 -5.45 -16.96 -4.03
N HIS A 191 -4.28 -17.10 -3.39
CA HIS A 191 -3.74 -18.42 -3.07
C HIS A 191 -4.02 -18.79 -1.61
N VAL A 192 -4.69 -19.93 -1.42
CA VAL A 192 -4.86 -20.59 -0.12
C VAL A 192 -3.87 -21.75 -0.07
N ARG A 193 -2.86 -21.68 0.78
CA ARG A 193 -1.82 -22.71 0.93
C ARG A 193 -2.17 -23.65 2.09
N GLY A 194 -1.94 -24.94 1.91
CA GLY A 194 -2.24 -26.01 2.87
C GLY A 194 -2.79 -27.24 2.16
N GLU A 195 -3.05 -28.33 2.89
CA GLU A 195 -3.53 -29.59 2.29
C GLU A 195 -4.85 -29.42 1.50
N ALA A 196 -5.79 -28.67 2.07
CA ALA A 196 -7.06 -28.31 1.43
C ALA A 196 -6.98 -27.03 0.57
N GLY A 197 -5.77 -26.52 0.35
CA GLY A 197 -5.49 -25.28 -0.38
C GLY A 197 -5.67 -25.40 -1.89
N GLY A 198 -5.60 -24.26 -2.58
CA GLY A 198 -5.80 -24.12 -4.01
C GLY A 198 -5.74 -22.65 -4.42
N THR A 199 -5.85 -22.41 -5.72
CA THR A 199 -5.95 -21.05 -6.26
C THR A 199 -7.42 -20.68 -6.41
N VAL A 200 -7.83 -19.62 -5.74
CA VAL A 200 -9.15 -19.02 -5.89
C VAL A 200 -9.08 -18.03 -7.05
N LEU A 201 -9.92 -18.25 -8.06
CA LEU A 201 -10.07 -17.36 -9.19
C LEU A 201 -11.52 -16.90 -9.27
N GLN A 202 -11.76 -15.61 -9.13
CA GLN A 202 -13.05 -14.99 -9.36
C GLN A 202 -12.96 -14.08 -10.58
N LYS A 203 -13.84 -14.28 -11.56
CA LYS A 203 -13.90 -13.52 -12.80
C LYS A 203 -15.34 -13.07 -13.04
N GLY A 204 -15.66 -11.83 -12.67
CA GLY A 204 -17.06 -11.37 -12.68
C GLY A 204 -17.93 -12.21 -11.75
N ARG A 205 -18.87 -12.95 -12.33
CA ARG A 205 -19.76 -13.88 -11.60
C ARG A 205 -19.21 -15.29 -11.49
N GLU A 206 -18.16 -15.63 -12.24
CA GLU A 206 -17.58 -16.96 -12.26
C GLU A 206 -16.63 -17.13 -11.06
N PHE A 207 -16.64 -18.33 -10.50
CA PHE A 207 -15.82 -18.69 -9.35
C PHE A 207 -15.21 -20.07 -9.57
N HIS A 208 -13.89 -20.11 -9.60
CA HIS A 208 -13.11 -21.32 -9.78
C HIS A 208 -12.23 -21.55 -8.56
N TYR A 209 -12.09 -22.82 -8.20
CA TYR A 209 -11.14 -23.24 -7.18
C TYR A 209 -10.21 -24.26 -7.82
N LEU A 210 -8.98 -23.83 -8.10
CA LEU A 210 -8.07 -24.52 -8.99
C LEU A 210 -7.02 -25.32 -8.22
N ASP A 211 -6.70 -26.50 -8.73
CA ASP A 211 -5.44 -27.17 -8.46
C ASP A 211 -4.47 -26.82 -9.58
N SER A 212 -3.62 -25.82 -9.31
CA SER A 212 -2.67 -25.30 -10.29
C SER A 212 -1.31 -26.00 -10.25
N ARG A 213 -1.14 -27.01 -9.40
CA ARG A 213 0.05 -27.86 -9.46
C ARG A 213 -0.23 -29.00 -10.43
N THR A 214 0.57 -29.07 -11.48
CA THR A 214 0.54 -30.14 -12.48
C THR A 214 1.84 -30.94 -12.44
N GLU A 215 1.89 -32.07 -13.14
CA GLU A 215 3.11 -32.86 -13.28
C GLU A 215 4.22 -32.12 -14.05
N ALA A 216 3.86 -31.15 -14.90
CA ALA A 216 4.79 -30.37 -15.71
C ALA A 216 5.27 -29.07 -15.04
N THR A 217 4.76 -28.73 -13.85
CA THR A 217 5.07 -27.46 -13.16
C THR A 217 5.83 -27.70 -11.86
N ALA A 218 6.88 -26.92 -11.61
CA ALA A 218 7.69 -27.07 -10.41
C ALA A 218 6.95 -26.77 -9.09
N SER A 219 5.91 -25.94 -9.13
CA SER A 219 5.09 -25.58 -7.97
C SER A 219 3.68 -25.13 -8.40
N ALA A 220 2.85 -24.79 -7.43
CA ALA A 220 1.57 -24.15 -7.73
C ALA A 220 1.79 -22.65 -7.97
N PHE A 221 0.84 -22.00 -8.66
CA PHE A 221 0.81 -20.55 -8.87
C PHE A 221 1.14 -19.76 -7.59
N SER A 222 2.00 -18.73 -7.74
CA SER A 222 2.45 -17.87 -6.64
C SER A 222 2.26 -16.38 -6.89
N TYR A 223 3.00 -15.74 -7.80
CA TYR A 223 2.88 -14.29 -8.02
C TYR A 223 2.09 -14.00 -9.29
N PRO A 224 0.85 -13.48 -9.19
CA PRO A 224 0.00 -13.19 -10.34
C PRO A 224 0.28 -11.83 -11.00
N ALA A 225 0.09 -11.79 -12.31
CA ALA A 225 -0.09 -10.60 -13.11
C ALA A 225 -1.23 -10.80 -14.11
N TRP A 226 -2.33 -10.10 -13.89
CA TRP A 226 -3.45 -10.12 -14.81
C TRP A 226 -3.10 -9.37 -16.10
N HIS A 227 -3.42 -9.97 -17.25
CA HIS A 227 -3.46 -9.24 -18.50
C HIS A 227 -4.60 -8.20 -18.44
N PRO A 228 -4.44 -6.98 -19.00
CA PRO A 228 -5.47 -5.93 -18.93
C PRO A 228 -6.87 -6.38 -19.43
N GLU A 229 -6.91 -7.21 -20.48
CA GLU A 229 -8.17 -7.76 -21.02
C GLU A 229 -8.78 -8.90 -20.16
N GLY A 230 -8.03 -9.46 -19.21
CA GLY A 230 -8.55 -10.40 -18.21
C GLY A 230 -8.77 -11.84 -18.66
N ARG A 231 -8.35 -12.21 -19.88
CA ARG A 231 -8.29 -13.62 -20.30
C ARG A 231 -7.08 -14.34 -19.70
N PHE A 232 -5.91 -13.73 -19.75
CA PHE A 232 -4.66 -14.36 -19.32
C PHE A 232 -4.20 -13.84 -17.97
N ILE A 233 -3.47 -14.70 -17.24
CA ILE A 233 -2.73 -14.33 -16.03
C ILE A 233 -1.34 -14.95 -16.13
N ALA A 234 -0.30 -14.13 -16.07
CA ALA A 234 1.04 -14.64 -15.88
C ALA A 234 1.24 -14.96 -14.39
N TYR A 235 1.78 -16.14 -14.10
CA TYR A 235 2.11 -16.56 -12.74
C TYR A 235 3.59 -16.89 -12.64
N SER A 236 4.23 -16.44 -11.56
CA SER A 236 5.45 -17.11 -11.11
C SER A 236 5.15 -18.44 -10.43
N LEU A 237 6.02 -19.41 -10.65
CA LEU A 237 6.07 -20.71 -10.00
C LEU A 237 7.31 -20.76 -9.11
N ASN A 238 7.13 -20.66 -7.79
CA ASN A 238 8.26 -20.53 -6.86
C ASN A 238 8.32 -21.66 -5.82
N LYS A 239 9.54 -22.16 -5.58
CA LYS A 239 9.86 -22.94 -4.37
C LYS A 239 10.60 -22.05 -3.38
N THR A 240 9.83 -21.28 -2.61
CA THR A 240 10.35 -20.27 -1.67
C THR A 240 10.79 -20.84 -0.33
N PHE A 241 11.98 -20.46 0.11
CA PHE A 241 12.58 -20.80 1.40
C PHE A 241 12.96 -19.54 2.19
N GLN A 242 13.22 -19.71 3.49
CA GLN A 242 13.65 -18.63 4.37
C GLN A 242 14.85 -19.08 5.18
N SER A 243 15.86 -18.23 5.25
CA SER A 243 17.02 -18.38 6.14
C SER A 243 17.01 -17.29 7.19
N PHE A 244 17.43 -17.63 8.41
CA PHE A 244 17.50 -16.71 9.54
C PHE A 244 18.96 -16.45 9.90
N HIS A 245 19.35 -15.18 9.92
CA HIS A 245 20.70 -14.75 10.24
C HIS A 245 20.79 -14.20 11.66
N VAL A 246 21.90 -14.52 12.35
CA VAL A 246 22.22 -13.95 13.66
C VAL A 246 22.95 -12.62 13.46
N THR A 247 22.22 -11.64 12.92
CA THR A 247 22.72 -10.30 12.58
C THR A 247 21.85 -9.24 13.23
N GLU A 248 22.39 -8.03 13.37
CA GLU A 248 21.61 -6.89 13.89
C GLU A 248 20.46 -6.53 12.94
N LYS A 249 20.75 -6.53 11.63
CA LYS A 249 19.89 -6.14 10.51
C LYS A 249 19.73 -7.29 9.51
N ASP A 250 18.74 -7.20 8.62
CA ASP A 250 18.51 -8.16 7.52
C ASP A 250 18.51 -9.62 8.01
N ARG A 251 17.72 -9.85 9.07
CA ARG A 251 17.71 -11.12 9.83
C ARG A 251 17.05 -12.27 9.09
N VAL A 252 16.30 -11.98 8.04
CA VAL A 252 15.54 -12.95 7.26
C VAL A 252 15.94 -12.76 5.82
N GLU A 253 16.54 -13.77 5.22
CA GLU A 253 16.67 -13.84 3.77
C GLU A 253 15.59 -14.78 3.24
N VAL A 254 14.98 -14.39 2.12
CA VAL A 254 13.96 -15.20 1.45
C VAL A 254 14.43 -15.37 0.01
N TYR A 255 14.46 -16.60 -0.45
CA TYR A 255 14.96 -16.94 -1.78
C TYR A 255 14.16 -18.09 -2.35
N ASP A 256 14.19 -18.22 -3.66
CA ASP A 256 13.52 -19.29 -4.40
C ASP A 256 14.58 -20.27 -4.90
N LEU A 257 14.35 -21.57 -4.74
CA LEU A 257 15.20 -22.62 -5.33
C LEU A 257 14.73 -23.04 -6.74
N VAL A 258 13.52 -22.64 -7.10
CA VAL A 258 12.97 -22.76 -8.45
C VAL A 258 12.10 -21.54 -8.66
N SER A 259 12.18 -20.92 -9.82
CA SER A 259 11.42 -19.73 -10.16
C SER A 259 11.18 -19.68 -11.66
N ASP A 260 9.97 -20.06 -12.08
CA ASP A 260 9.55 -20.01 -13.48
C ASP A 260 8.44 -18.99 -13.68
N ILE A 261 8.17 -18.59 -14.93
CA ILE A 261 6.97 -17.85 -15.34
C ILE A 261 6.16 -18.66 -16.34
N VAL A 262 4.85 -18.76 -16.10
CA VAL A 262 3.90 -19.40 -17.02
C VAL A 262 2.69 -18.51 -17.28
N ILE A 263 2.04 -18.69 -18.42
CA ILE A 263 0.79 -17.99 -18.77
C ILE A 263 -0.38 -18.93 -18.52
N TYR A 264 -1.36 -18.50 -17.74
CA TYR A 264 -2.60 -19.23 -17.51
C TYR A 264 -3.73 -18.62 -18.34
N ASP A 265 -4.34 -19.43 -19.21
CA ASP A 265 -5.56 -19.08 -19.94
C ASP A 265 -6.79 -19.41 -19.08
N THR A 266 -7.47 -18.37 -18.61
CA THR A 266 -8.67 -18.51 -17.77
C THR A 266 -9.87 -19.09 -18.52
N GLN A 267 -9.87 -19.02 -19.86
CA GLN A 267 -10.98 -19.52 -20.68
C GLN A 267 -10.87 -21.04 -20.91
N ASP A 268 -9.66 -21.49 -21.28
CA ASP A 268 -9.40 -22.91 -21.57
C ASP A 268 -9.01 -23.71 -20.32
N ASN A 269 -8.80 -23.04 -19.19
CA ASN A 269 -8.30 -23.61 -17.94
C ASN A 269 -7.00 -24.43 -18.16
N CYS A 270 -6.05 -23.80 -18.86
CA CYS A 270 -4.78 -24.41 -19.19
C CYS A 270 -3.61 -23.44 -18.95
N ILE A 271 -2.46 -24.01 -18.66
CA ILE A 271 -1.18 -23.32 -18.66
C ILE A 271 -0.58 -23.43 -20.05
N LEU A 272 -0.22 -22.28 -20.61
CA LEU A 272 0.60 -22.16 -21.80
C LEU A 272 2.06 -22.11 -21.35
N VAL A 273 2.81 -23.14 -21.72
CA VAL A 273 4.24 -23.27 -21.37
C VAL A 273 5.08 -23.07 -22.63
N GLY A 274 6.06 -22.18 -22.52
CA GLY A 274 7.15 -22.09 -23.49
C GLY A 274 8.49 -22.19 -22.75
N ASP A 275 9.48 -22.84 -23.36
CA ASP A 275 10.74 -23.23 -22.69
C ASP A 275 11.64 -22.06 -22.26
N HIS A 276 11.36 -20.84 -22.70
CA HIS A 276 12.22 -19.66 -22.54
C HIS A 276 11.94 -18.85 -21.27
N LEU A 277 10.89 -19.20 -20.51
CA LEU A 277 10.55 -18.59 -19.22
C LEU A 277 10.49 -19.61 -18.07
N THR A 278 10.95 -20.82 -18.33
CA THR A 278 11.08 -21.95 -17.40
C THR A 278 12.50 -22.50 -17.50
N THR A 279 13.50 -21.63 -17.32
CA THR A 279 14.90 -21.97 -17.54
C THR A 279 15.58 -22.38 -16.23
N ASN A 280 16.91 -22.54 -16.24
CA ASN A 280 17.67 -22.66 -14.99
C ASN A 280 17.81 -21.32 -14.25
N GLY A 281 17.57 -20.21 -14.94
CA GLY A 281 17.51 -18.90 -14.32
C GLY A 281 16.37 -18.80 -13.31
N PHE A 282 16.30 -17.66 -12.64
CA PHE A 282 15.20 -17.36 -11.74
C PHE A 282 14.31 -16.27 -12.34
N GLU A 283 13.27 -16.67 -13.06
CA GLU A 283 12.24 -15.79 -13.62
C GLU A 283 11.13 -15.52 -12.59
N THR A 284 10.89 -14.26 -12.22
CA THR A 284 9.90 -13.93 -11.18
C THR A 284 9.25 -12.56 -11.36
N PHE A 285 8.23 -12.28 -10.53
CA PHE A 285 7.46 -11.03 -10.50
C PHE A 285 7.01 -10.53 -11.90
N PRO A 286 6.27 -11.34 -12.67
CA PRO A 286 5.71 -10.90 -13.94
C PRO A 286 4.81 -9.68 -13.74
N LYS A 287 4.75 -8.81 -14.75
CA LYS A 287 3.76 -7.73 -14.91
C LYS A 287 3.51 -7.42 -16.37
N PHE A 288 2.25 -7.42 -16.79
CA PHE A 288 1.89 -6.95 -18.11
C PHE A 288 2.06 -5.43 -18.22
N SER A 289 2.50 -5.01 -19.41
CA SER A 289 2.39 -3.63 -19.90
C SER A 289 0.94 -3.17 -19.94
N ALA A 290 0.73 -1.85 -19.87
CA ALA A 290 -0.61 -1.26 -19.87
C ALA A 290 -1.41 -1.54 -21.16
N ASP A 291 -0.72 -1.68 -22.30
CA ASP A 291 -1.33 -2.04 -23.59
C ASP A 291 -1.49 -3.56 -23.78
N GLY A 292 -1.01 -4.37 -22.83
CA GLY A 292 -1.08 -5.82 -22.85
C GLY A 292 -0.16 -6.50 -23.86
N ARG A 293 0.76 -5.78 -24.54
CA ARG A 293 1.57 -6.36 -25.64
C ARG A 293 2.94 -6.86 -25.21
N SER A 294 3.25 -6.75 -23.93
CA SER A 294 4.54 -7.13 -23.37
C SER A 294 4.40 -7.56 -21.92
N LEU A 295 5.29 -8.47 -21.51
CA LEU A 295 5.42 -8.96 -20.14
C LEU A 295 6.78 -8.54 -19.58
N TYR A 296 6.77 -7.68 -18.56
CA TYR A 296 7.95 -7.37 -17.76
C TYR A 296 8.13 -8.41 -16.67
N PHE A 297 9.38 -8.70 -16.30
CA PHE A 297 9.70 -9.64 -15.23
C PHE A 297 11.13 -9.40 -14.71
N CYS A 298 11.44 -10.01 -13.58
CA CYS A 298 12.79 -10.05 -13.01
C CYS A 298 13.46 -11.36 -13.39
N LEU A 299 14.74 -11.30 -13.81
CA LEU A 299 15.53 -12.47 -14.17
C LEU A 299 16.90 -12.41 -13.49
N ALA A 300 17.28 -13.49 -12.81
CA ALA A 300 18.63 -13.70 -12.31
C ALA A 300 19.23 -14.99 -12.88
N GLU A 301 20.56 -15.05 -12.95
CA GLU A 301 21.27 -16.32 -13.13
C GLU A 301 21.08 -17.21 -11.90
N GLU A 302 21.09 -18.53 -12.13
CA GLU A 302 21.09 -19.52 -11.05
C GLU A 302 22.29 -19.31 -10.12
N LYS A 303 22.08 -19.55 -8.82
CA LYS A 303 23.09 -19.50 -7.77
C LYS A 303 22.92 -20.68 -6.83
N ASP A 304 24.02 -21.12 -6.22
CA ASP A 304 23.99 -22.14 -5.17
C ASP A 304 23.43 -21.55 -3.87
N LEU A 305 22.12 -21.65 -3.70
CA LEU A 305 21.40 -21.10 -2.56
C LEU A 305 21.24 -22.14 -1.44
N PRO A 306 21.45 -21.77 -0.16
CA PRO A 306 21.58 -20.40 0.36
C PRO A 306 23.02 -19.87 0.44
N VAL A 307 24.02 -20.53 -0.13
CA VAL A 307 25.44 -20.15 0.04
C VAL A 307 25.74 -18.81 -0.65
N GLU A 308 25.27 -18.64 -1.88
CA GLU A 308 25.57 -17.51 -2.77
C GLU A 308 24.45 -16.44 -2.77
N TYR A 309 23.62 -16.36 -1.73
CA TYR A 309 22.46 -15.45 -1.70
C TYR A 309 22.82 -13.97 -1.88
N LYS A 310 24.03 -13.56 -1.49
CA LYS A 310 24.53 -12.17 -1.68
C LYS A 310 24.97 -11.86 -3.11
N ASP A 311 25.18 -12.90 -3.92
CA ASP A 311 25.57 -12.78 -5.31
C ASP A 311 24.38 -12.89 -6.26
N LEU A 312 23.22 -13.29 -5.73
CA LEU A 312 21.96 -13.33 -6.45
C LEU A 312 21.47 -11.91 -6.78
N ARG A 313 21.43 -11.56 -8.06
CA ARG A 313 21.00 -10.24 -8.54
C ARG A 313 20.11 -10.37 -9.77
N TYR A 314 19.00 -9.65 -9.75
CA TYR A 314 17.98 -9.72 -10.79
C TYR A 314 18.03 -8.47 -11.68
N ASN A 315 18.01 -8.68 -12.98
CA ASN A 315 17.76 -7.66 -13.99
C ASN A 315 16.26 -7.44 -14.17
N LEU A 316 15.89 -6.27 -14.70
CA LEU A 316 14.54 -6.04 -15.24
C LEU A 316 14.55 -6.44 -16.72
N CYS A 317 13.71 -7.39 -17.09
CA CYS A 317 13.60 -7.93 -18.44
C CYS A 317 12.17 -7.76 -18.98
N ARG A 318 12.04 -7.93 -20.30
CA ARG A 318 10.78 -7.89 -21.03
C ARG A 318 10.79 -8.92 -22.16
N VAL A 319 9.64 -9.55 -22.39
CA VAL A 319 9.32 -10.28 -23.63
C VAL A 319 8.06 -9.68 -24.27
N ASP A 320 7.92 -9.86 -25.57
CA ASP A 320 6.66 -9.56 -26.27
C ASP A 320 5.56 -10.55 -25.88
N PHE A 321 4.31 -10.15 -26.00
CA PHE A 321 3.14 -10.98 -25.70
C PHE A 321 2.05 -10.78 -26.75
N ASP A 322 1.50 -11.88 -27.26
CA ASP A 322 0.35 -11.86 -28.16
C ASP A 322 -0.96 -12.06 -27.37
N PRO A 323 -1.80 -11.02 -27.21
CA PRO A 323 -3.06 -11.12 -26.47
C PRO A 323 -4.12 -11.98 -27.18
N GLN A 324 -3.93 -12.37 -28.44
CA GLN A 324 -4.87 -13.26 -29.14
C GLN A 324 -4.61 -14.73 -28.81
N THR A 325 -3.34 -15.13 -28.79
CA THR A 325 -2.91 -16.53 -28.58
C THR A 325 -2.54 -16.82 -27.12
N GLY A 326 -2.05 -15.81 -26.39
CA GLY A 326 -1.49 -15.95 -25.04
C GLY A 326 -0.01 -16.32 -25.04
N GLU A 327 0.64 -16.31 -26.20
CA GLU A 327 2.04 -16.71 -26.38
C GLU A 327 3.00 -15.55 -26.11
N THR A 328 4.17 -15.85 -25.54
CA THR A 328 5.29 -14.90 -25.40
C THR A 328 6.29 -15.03 -26.54
N GLY A 329 6.94 -13.91 -26.89
CA GLY A 329 8.09 -13.90 -27.78
C GLY A 329 9.31 -14.57 -27.12
N LYS A 330 10.11 -15.29 -27.91
CA LYS A 330 11.29 -16.04 -27.42
C LYS A 330 12.49 -15.17 -27.06
N GLU A 331 12.54 -13.92 -27.53
CA GLU A 331 13.65 -13.01 -27.28
C GLU A 331 13.44 -12.24 -25.97
N ILE A 332 14.36 -12.43 -25.01
CA ILE A 332 14.36 -11.70 -23.74
C ILE A 332 15.16 -10.42 -23.91
N HIS A 333 14.50 -9.28 -23.74
CA HIS A 333 15.13 -7.96 -23.75
C HIS A 333 15.44 -7.50 -22.32
N THR A 334 16.70 -7.23 -22.02
CA THR A 334 17.09 -6.58 -20.75
C THR A 334 16.73 -5.09 -20.82
N VAL A 335 15.78 -4.67 -19.99
CA VAL A 335 15.33 -3.27 -19.87
C VAL A 335 16.27 -2.49 -18.96
N ILE A 336 16.66 -3.07 -17.82
CA ILE A 336 17.68 -2.52 -16.92
C ILE A 336 18.60 -3.65 -16.50
N ASP A 337 19.88 -3.49 -16.83
CA ASP A 337 20.97 -4.33 -16.34
C ASP A 337 21.41 -3.85 -14.96
N ALA A 338 20.71 -4.33 -13.93
CA ALA A 338 21.03 -4.02 -12.54
C ALA A 338 22.29 -4.75 -12.07
N VAL A 339 22.59 -5.91 -12.65
CA VAL A 339 23.76 -6.72 -12.30
C VAL A 339 25.05 -5.93 -12.56
N SER A 340 25.18 -5.27 -13.71
CA SER A 340 26.36 -4.43 -13.99
C SER A 340 26.48 -3.19 -13.10
N LEU A 341 25.39 -2.77 -12.46
CA LEU A 341 25.37 -1.73 -11.44
C LEU A 341 25.69 -2.26 -10.03
N GLY A 342 25.91 -3.57 -9.87
CA GLY A 342 26.09 -4.22 -8.57
C GLY A 342 24.81 -4.26 -7.73
N LYS A 343 23.65 -4.15 -8.37
CA LYS A 343 22.32 -4.08 -7.75
C LYS A 343 21.42 -5.22 -8.21
N SER A 344 20.26 -5.31 -7.60
CA SER A 344 19.16 -6.22 -7.96
C SER A 344 17.85 -5.42 -8.07
N ILE A 345 16.95 -5.88 -8.93
CA ILE A 345 15.61 -5.30 -9.12
C ILE A 345 14.55 -6.33 -8.73
N SER A 346 13.50 -5.87 -8.06
CA SER A 346 12.33 -6.68 -7.72
C SER A 346 11.04 -5.86 -7.87
N GLN A 347 9.91 -6.57 -7.96
CA GLN A 347 8.56 -6.00 -7.92
C GLN A 347 8.36 -4.85 -8.92
N PRO A 348 8.55 -5.08 -10.24
CA PRO A 348 8.13 -4.11 -11.23
C PRO A 348 6.63 -3.85 -11.08
N ALA A 349 6.23 -2.62 -11.39
CA ALA A 349 4.86 -2.13 -11.31
C ALA A 349 4.65 -1.08 -12.40
N PRO A 350 4.24 -1.50 -13.61
CA PRO A 350 3.82 -0.59 -14.66
C PRO A 350 2.62 0.25 -14.20
N SER A 351 2.65 1.54 -14.54
CA SER A 351 1.53 2.47 -14.36
C SER A 351 0.38 2.12 -15.32
N PRO A 352 -0.89 2.25 -14.90
CA PRO A 352 -2.04 2.00 -15.78
C PRO A 352 -2.12 2.86 -17.04
N ASP A 353 -1.47 4.02 -17.08
CA ASP A 353 -1.41 4.89 -18.27
C ASP A 353 -0.22 4.55 -19.19
N GLY A 354 0.60 3.57 -18.81
CA GLY A 354 1.74 3.08 -19.60
C GLY A 354 2.91 4.06 -19.67
N ARG A 355 2.93 5.16 -18.91
CA ARG A 355 4.02 6.14 -18.98
C ARG A 355 5.24 5.73 -18.17
N PHE A 356 5.02 5.14 -17.01
CA PHE A 356 6.07 4.81 -16.04
C PHE A 356 6.05 3.35 -15.60
N LEU A 357 7.18 2.87 -15.11
CA LEU A 357 7.31 1.61 -14.39
C LEU A 357 8.05 1.87 -13.07
N LEU A 358 7.37 1.65 -11.94
CA LEU A 358 8.00 1.64 -10.63
C LEU A 358 8.63 0.28 -10.37
N PHE A 359 9.75 0.25 -9.66
CA PHE A 359 10.38 -0.99 -9.21
C PHE A 359 11.11 -0.75 -7.90
N THR A 360 11.50 -1.83 -7.23
CA THR A 360 12.33 -1.77 -6.03
C THR A 360 13.76 -2.15 -6.36
N LEU A 361 14.71 -1.29 -6.00
CA LEU A 361 16.15 -1.49 -6.11
C LEU A 361 16.70 -2.00 -4.78
N LEU A 362 17.60 -2.98 -4.83
CA LEU A 362 18.21 -3.64 -3.68
C LEU A 362 19.67 -3.98 -3.99
N ASP A 363 20.46 -4.32 -2.98
CA ASP A 363 21.87 -4.70 -3.17
C ASP A 363 22.02 -6.13 -3.76
N TYR A 364 21.13 -7.04 -3.37
CA TYR A 364 21.08 -8.45 -3.79
C TYR A 364 19.74 -9.07 -3.39
N GLY A 365 19.43 -10.27 -3.85
CA GLY A 365 18.22 -11.02 -3.50
C GLY A 365 16.99 -10.59 -4.30
N THR A 366 15.80 -11.01 -3.85
CA THR A 366 14.51 -10.75 -4.54
C THR A 366 13.37 -10.31 -3.61
N PHE A 367 13.57 -10.33 -2.29
CA PHE A 367 12.56 -9.95 -1.30
C PHE A 367 12.95 -8.66 -0.56
N PRO A 368 12.73 -7.49 -1.18
CA PRO A 368 13.22 -6.20 -0.67
C PRO A 368 12.72 -5.86 0.72
N ILE A 369 11.54 -6.35 1.14
CA ILE A 369 10.98 -6.00 2.45
C ILE A 369 11.87 -6.43 3.63
N ASN A 370 12.82 -7.33 3.42
CA ASN A 370 13.76 -7.77 4.45
C ASN A 370 15.13 -7.09 4.36
N HIS A 371 15.31 -6.19 3.40
CA HIS A 371 16.56 -5.51 3.09
C HIS A 371 16.42 -4.05 3.48
N ARG A 372 17.11 -3.63 4.54
CA ARG A 372 16.94 -2.30 5.12
C ARG A 372 17.18 -1.15 4.13
N ALA A 373 18.03 -1.35 3.14
CA ALA A 373 18.39 -0.32 2.15
C ALA A 373 17.66 -0.49 0.80
N SER A 374 16.49 -1.13 0.77
CA SER A 374 15.71 -1.20 -0.47
C SER A 374 15.02 0.13 -0.76
N GLU A 375 15.09 0.55 -2.02
CA GLU A 375 14.66 1.86 -2.48
C GLU A 375 13.67 1.72 -3.64
N LEU A 376 12.71 2.65 -3.75
CA LEU A 376 11.87 2.77 -4.92
C LEU A 376 12.59 3.56 -6.01
N ALA A 377 12.46 3.09 -7.24
CA ALA A 377 12.96 3.73 -8.44
C ALA A 377 11.85 3.78 -9.51
N LEU A 378 11.93 4.79 -10.38
CA LEU A 378 10.97 5.05 -11.45
C LEU A 378 11.70 5.01 -12.79
N LEU A 379 11.24 4.14 -13.69
CA LEU A 379 11.61 4.12 -15.11
C LEU A 379 10.57 4.91 -15.91
N ASP A 380 11.00 5.93 -16.65
CA ASP A 380 10.20 6.55 -17.70
C ASP A 380 10.25 5.67 -18.95
N LEU A 381 9.12 5.04 -19.30
CA LEU A 381 9.04 4.10 -20.41
C LEU A 381 9.15 4.80 -21.77
N LYS A 382 8.88 6.11 -21.84
CA LYS A 382 9.02 6.90 -23.06
C LYS A 382 10.48 7.28 -23.30
N GLU A 383 11.16 7.75 -22.26
CA GLU A 383 12.53 8.25 -22.37
C GLU A 383 13.58 7.14 -22.19
N GLY A 384 13.20 5.99 -21.62
CA GLY A 384 14.10 4.86 -21.36
C GLY A 384 15.11 5.13 -20.24
N THR A 385 14.86 6.11 -19.37
CA THR A 385 15.74 6.50 -18.27
C THR A 385 15.05 6.30 -16.92
N TRP A 386 15.84 6.01 -15.89
CA TRP A 386 15.32 5.77 -14.54
C TRP A 386 16.06 6.59 -13.48
N HIS A 387 15.38 6.84 -12.36
CA HIS A 387 15.94 7.53 -11.19
C HIS A 387 15.31 7.01 -9.89
N LEU A 388 16.00 7.25 -8.76
CA LEU A 388 15.45 6.97 -7.44
C LEU A 388 14.32 7.94 -7.10
N VAL A 389 13.28 7.45 -6.44
CA VAL A 389 12.14 8.27 -5.99
C VAL A 389 12.47 8.87 -4.62
N GLU A 390 13.46 9.76 -4.57
CA GLU A 390 14.07 10.27 -3.33
C GLU A 390 13.05 10.78 -2.28
N PRO A 391 11.99 11.54 -2.64
CA PRO A 391 11.03 11.99 -1.63
C PRO A 391 10.25 10.86 -0.94
N TRP A 392 10.19 9.69 -1.58
CA TRP A 392 9.54 8.51 -1.03
C TRP A 392 10.52 7.62 -0.29
N ASN A 393 11.79 7.56 -0.68
CA ASN A 393 12.77 6.71 -0.03
C ASN A 393 13.12 7.19 1.39
N SER A 394 13.59 6.27 2.22
CA SER A 394 14.02 6.55 3.59
C SER A 394 15.29 5.76 3.91
N PRO A 395 15.94 6.00 5.06
CA PRO A 395 17.04 5.16 5.54
C PRO A 395 16.65 3.72 5.93
N ASP A 396 15.41 3.34 5.65
CA ASP A 396 14.83 2.02 5.88
C ASP A 396 14.11 1.54 4.61
N THR A 397 13.55 0.35 4.68
CA THR A 397 13.01 -0.38 3.53
C THR A 397 11.78 0.26 2.92
N GLU A 398 11.81 0.45 1.60
CA GLU A 398 10.64 0.73 0.75
C GLU A 398 10.47 -0.36 -0.32
N SER A 399 9.24 -0.84 -0.53
CA SER A 399 8.97 -1.95 -1.47
C SER A 399 7.51 -2.02 -1.90
N TYR A 400 7.21 -2.94 -2.81
CA TYR A 400 5.87 -3.32 -3.24
C TYR A 400 5.01 -2.11 -3.68
N PRO A 401 5.47 -1.31 -4.66
CA PRO A 401 4.72 -0.18 -5.16
C PRO A 401 3.46 -0.63 -5.93
N VAL A 402 2.34 0.04 -5.69
CA VAL A 402 1.04 -0.26 -6.31
C VAL A 402 0.39 1.03 -6.77
N TRP A 403 0.17 1.13 -8.07
CA TRP A 403 -0.52 2.26 -8.69
C TRP A 403 -2.02 2.25 -8.43
N SER A 404 -2.59 3.44 -8.24
CA SER A 404 -4.02 3.65 -8.36
C SER A 404 -4.52 3.45 -9.79
N SER A 405 -5.82 3.21 -9.95
CA SER A 405 -6.45 3.04 -11.26
C SER A 405 -6.28 4.22 -12.21
N ASN A 406 -5.97 5.42 -11.68
CA ASN A 406 -5.75 6.64 -12.46
C ASN A 406 -4.28 7.07 -12.56
N SER A 407 -3.32 6.23 -12.15
CA SER A 407 -1.87 6.49 -12.28
C SER A 407 -1.36 7.75 -11.57
N ARG A 408 -2.08 8.28 -10.58
CA ARG A 408 -1.65 9.48 -9.81
C ARG A 408 -1.25 9.19 -8.37
N TRP A 409 -1.66 8.05 -7.84
CA TRP A 409 -1.36 7.64 -6.48
C TRP A 409 -0.62 6.31 -6.46
N VAL A 410 0.28 6.19 -5.51
CA VAL A 410 1.00 4.94 -5.27
C VAL A 410 0.90 4.60 -3.79
N VAL A 411 0.48 3.37 -3.49
CA VAL A 411 0.67 2.79 -2.17
C VAL A 411 1.91 1.93 -2.20
N PHE A 412 2.79 2.08 -1.22
CA PHE A 412 3.97 1.25 -1.07
C PHE A 412 4.18 0.84 0.38
N SER A 413 4.92 -0.26 0.55
CA SER A 413 5.23 -0.89 1.82
C SER A 413 6.50 -0.29 2.41
N SER A 414 6.42 0.22 3.64
CA SER A 414 7.55 0.87 4.32
C SER A 414 7.79 0.30 5.72
N ARG A 415 9.05 0.17 6.12
CA ARG A 415 9.44 -0.09 7.52
C ARG A 415 10.02 1.14 8.24
N ARG A 416 9.97 2.33 7.62
CA ARG A 416 10.62 3.57 8.11
C ARG A 416 10.32 4.02 9.54
N ARG A 417 9.25 3.50 10.15
CA ARG A 417 8.83 3.89 11.50
C ARG A 417 9.65 3.21 12.59
N ASP A 418 9.83 1.89 12.49
CA ASP A 418 10.43 1.07 13.55
C ASP A 418 11.36 -0.04 13.03
N GLY A 419 11.55 -0.14 11.70
CA GLY A 419 12.37 -1.17 11.06
C GLY A 419 11.75 -2.58 11.11
N LEU A 420 10.56 -2.74 11.70
CA LEU A 420 9.96 -4.04 12.00
C LEU A 420 8.63 -4.26 11.28
N LEU A 421 7.69 -3.34 11.47
CA LEU A 421 6.34 -3.45 10.92
C LEU A 421 6.26 -2.83 9.53
N VAL A 422 5.62 -3.55 8.61
CA VAL A 422 5.35 -3.03 7.27
C VAL A 422 4.08 -2.19 7.31
N LEU A 423 4.23 -0.91 7.01
CA LEU A 423 3.17 0.08 7.01
C LEU A 423 2.96 0.66 5.61
N PRO A 424 1.70 0.86 5.18
CA PRO A 424 1.41 1.44 3.88
C PRO A 424 1.57 2.96 3.93
N TYR A 425 2.40 3.49 3.03
CA TYR A 425 2.51 4.91 2.72
C TYR A 425 1.88 5.20 1.38
N ILE A 426 1.34 6.41 1.23
CA ILE A 426 0.65 6.87 0.04
C ILE A 426 1.42 8.06 -0.52
N GLY A 427 1.87 7.96 -1.77
CA GLY A 427 2.56 9.00 -2.52
C GLY A 427 1.71 9.50 -3.70
N TYR A 428 1.84 10.78 -4.01
CA TYR A 428 1.30 11.40 -5.23
C TYR A 428 2.41 11.53 -6.28
N MET A 429 2.08 11.21 -7.53
CA MET A 429 2.90 11.46 -8.71
C MET A 429 2.08 12.22 -9.75
N ASP A 430 2.65 13.29 -10.31
CA ASP A 430 2.05 14.02 -11.42
C ASP A 430 2.33 13.38 -12.79
N GLU A 431 1.85 14.02 -13.85
CA GLU A 431 1.96 13.54 -15.23
C GLU A 431 3.40 13.50 -15.75
N GLU A 432 4.25 14.34 -15.17
CA GLU A 432 5.66 14.45 -15.48
C GLU A 432 6.53 13.51 -14.63
N GLY A 433 5.92 12.69 -13.77
CA GLY A 433 6.63 11.74 -12.91
C GLY A 433 7.23 12.36 -11.65
N LYS A 434 6.92 13.63 -11.36
CA LYS A 434 7.39 14.32 -10.16
C LYS A 434 6.53 13.95 -8.96
N VAL A 435 7.19 13.72 -7.84
CA VAL A 435 6.56 13.26 -6.61
C VAL A 435 6.65 14.27 -5.48
N GLY A 436 5.65 14.24 -4.60
CA GLY A 436 5.67 14.95 -3.31
C GLY A 436 6.01 14.02 -2.15
N LYS A 437 6.07 14.60 -0.94
CA LYS A 437 6.22 13.85 0.31
C LYS A 437 5.07 12.84 0.48
N PRO A 438 5.35 11.56 0.79
CA PRO A 438 4.32 10.56 1.02
C PRO A 438 3.74 10.71 2.42
N PHE A 439 2.57 10.14 2.66
CA PHE A 439 1.92 10.17 3.97
C PHE A 439 1.49 8.77 4.44
N LEU A 440 1.54 8.56 5.75
CA LEU A 440 1.13 7.31 6.39
C LEU A 440 -0.41 7.17 6.34
N LEU A 441 -0.88 5.97 5.99
CA LEU A 441 -2.30 5.62 5.91
C LEU A 441 -3.11 6.18 7.11
N PRO A 442 -4.12 7.03 6.91
CA PRO A 442 -4.82 7.69 8.03
C PRO A 442 -5.50 6.69 8.98
N GLN A 443 -5.58 7.00 10.27
CA GLN A 443 -6.23 6.12 11.25
C GLN A 443 -7.25 6.85 12.12
N LYS A 444 -8.30 6.13 12.54
CA LYS A 444 -9.33 6.71 13.42
C LYS A 444 -8.72 7.20 14.73
N ASP A 445 -7.73 6.49 15.24
CA ASP A 445 -6.96 6.83 16.44
C ASP A 445 -5.49 6.46 16.19
N PRO A 446 -4.67 7.38 15.64
CA PRO A 446 -3.30 7.05 15.23
C PRO A 446 -2.43 6.62 16.40
N ILE A 447 -2.56 7.26 17.57
CA ILE A 447 -1.76 6.90 18.76
C ILE A 447 -2.06 5.47 19.17
N ARG A 448 -3.34 5.15 19.37
CA ARG A 448 -3.72 3.81 19.81
C ARG A 448 -3.43 2.78 18.73
N PHE A 449 -3.83 3.04 17.49
CA PHE A 449 -3.69 2.11 16.39
C PHE A 449 -2.23 1.71 16.19
N TYR A 450 -1.36 2.70 15.99
CA TYR A 450 0.05 2.46 15.71
C TYR A 450 0.88 2.14 16.95
N GLY A 451 0.43 2.54 18.15
CA GLY A 451 1.08 2.19 19.42
C GLY A 451 0.79 0.77 19.90
N THR A 452 -0.27 0.12 19.42
CA THR A 452 -0.61 -1.27 19.76
C THR A 452 -0.59 -2.21 18.56
N LEU A 453 -0.07 -1.76 17.41
CA LEU A 453 0.00 -2.57 16.20
C LEU A 453 1.03 -3.68 16.41
N THR A 454 0.63 -4.93 16.16
CA THR A 454 1.51 -6.10 16.27
C THR A 454 1.67 -6.82 14.94
N ARG A 455 1.15 -6.24 13.86
CA ARG A 455 0.99 -6.90 12.56
C ARG A 455 1.27 -5.95 11.41
N SER A 456 1.89 -6.50 10.39
CA SER A 456 2.28 -5.86 9.15
C SER A 456 1.14 -5.89 8.12
N PHE A 457 1.15 -4.89 7.25
CA PHE A 457 0.33 -4.81 6.05
C PHE A 457 1.18 -5.28 4.88
N ASN A 458 1.01 -6.53 4.46
CA ASN A 458 1.79 -7.12 3.37
C ASN A 458 0.98 -7.15 2.07
N CYS A 459 1.70 -7.07 0.95
CA CYS A 459 1.14 -7.13 -0.40
C CYS A 459 -0.06 -6.17 -0.54
N PRO A 460 0.15 -4.85 -0.36
CA PRO A 460 -0.92 -3.89 -0.63
C PRO A 460 -1.45 -4.08 -2.05
N GLU A 461 -2.72 -3.83 -2.26
CA GLU A 461 -3.40 -3.78 -3.56
C GLU A 461 -4.49 -2.69 -3.48
N LEU A 462 -4.75 -2.01 -4.59
CA LEU A 462 -5.82 -1.00 -4.66
C LEU A 462 -7.03 -1.59 -5.41
N VAL A 463 -8.23 -1.22 -4.97
CA VAL A 463 -9.48 -1.63 -5.63
C VAL A 463 -10.45 -0.46 -5.77
N THR A 464 -11.10 -0.37 -6.93
CA THR A 464 -12.03 0.72 -7.30
C THR A 464 -13.40 0.61 -6.62
N ALA A 465 -13.74 -0.57 -6.07
CA ALA A 465 -14.99 -0.83 -5.37
C ALA A 465 -14.82 -1.94 -4.31
N PRO A 466 -15.81 -2.16 -3.42
CA PRO A 466 -15.73 -3.21 -2.40
C PRO A 466 -15.56 -4.61 -2.99
N VAL A 467 -14.57 -5.35 -2.50
CA VAL A 467 -14.35 -6.75 -2.87
C VAL A 467 -15.44 -7.63 -2.26
N LYS A 468 -16.03 -8.49 -3.09
CA LYS A 468 -17.07 -9.45 -2.72
C LYS A 468 -16.63 -10.86 -3.15
N LEU A 469 -15.90 -11.54 -2.28
CA LEU A 469 -15.51 -12.92 -2.50
C LEU A 469 -16.67 -13.87 -2.16
N LYS A 470 -16.92 -14.88 -3.00
CA LYS A 470 -17.88 -15.96 -2.71
C LYS A 470 -17.41 -16.93 -1.62
N LEU A 471 -17.29 -16.43 -0.39
CA LEU A 471 -16.71 -17.16 0.75
C LEU A 471 -17.38 -18.51 1.05
N ARG A 472 -18.71 -18.60 0.96
CA ARG A 472 -19.43 -19.86 1.19
C ARG A 472 -19.12 -20.91 0.13
N GLU A 473 -18.94 -20.48 -1.11
CA GLU A 473 -18.59 -21.36 -2.22
C GLU A 473 -17.14 -21.86 -2.07
N LEU A 474 -16.22 -20.96 -1.72
CA LEU A 474 -14.84 -21.30 -1.37
C LEU A 474 -14.77 -22.33 -0.24
N GLU A 475 -15.44 -22.06 0.88
CA GLU A 475 -15.44 -22.97 2.03
C GLU A 475 -15.97 -24.36 1.65
N ARG A 476 -17.09 -24.41 0.91
CA ARG A 476 -17.69 -25.67 0.45
C ARG A 476 -16.72 -26.46 -0.45
N LYS A 477 -16.15 -25.82 -1.49
CA LYS A 477 -15.23 -26.48 -2.43
C LYS A 477 -13.96 -26.95 -1.71
N ALA A 478 -13.37 -26.10 -0.85
CA ALA A 478 -12.14 -26.43 -0.12
C ALA A 478 -12.32 -27.57 0.89
N ARG A 479 -13.41 -27.59 1.67
CA ARG A 479 -13.69 -28.69 2.62
C ARG A 479 -13.90 -30.04 1.94
N ARG A 480 -14.45 -30.02 0.73
CA ARG A 480 -14.64 -31.23 -0.10
C ARG A 480 -13.45 -31.56 -0.99
N LYS A 481 -12.41 -30.73 -0.98
CA LYS A 481 -11.26 -30.80 -1.89
C LYS A 481 -11.68 -30.84 -3.37
N GLU A 482 -12.82 -30.20 -3.70
CA GLU A 482 -13.34 -30.05 -5.05
C GLU A 482 -12.56 -28.96 -5.78
N ARG A 483 -11.43 -29.34 -6.38
CA ARG A 483 -10.59 -28.45 -7.20
C ARG A 483 -10.67 -28.82 -8.67
N GLU A 484 -10.73 -27.81 -9.51
CA GLU A 484 -10.63 -27.93 -10.96
C GLU A 484 -9.15 -28.10 -11.31
N HIS A 485 -8.80 -29.23 -11.94
CA HIS A 485 -7.42 -29.48 -12.37
C HIS A 485 -7.08 -28.58 -13.55
N VAL A 486 -5.99 -27.83 -13.42
CA VAL A 486 -5.44 -27.04 -14.52
C VAL A 486 -4.68 -27.97 -15.47
N THR A 487 -4.92 -27.83 -16.77
CA THR A 487 -4.22 -28.60 -17.81
C THR A 487 -3.00 -27.85 -18.33
N VAL A 488 -2.17 -28.49 -19.16
CA VAL A 488 -0.98 -27.87 -19.75
C VAL A 488 -1.03 -28.03 -21.27
N ARG A 489 -0.67 -26.96 -21.98
CA ARG A 489 -0.55 -26.90 -23.44
C ARG A 489 0.76 -26.20 -23.79
N GLU A 490 1.61 -26.87 -24.57
CA GLU A 490 2.84 -26.30 -25.11
C GLU A 490 2.55 -25.48 -26.36
N TYR A 491 3.40 -24.48 -26.67
CA TYR A 491 3.34 -23.67 -27.88
C TYR A 491 4.72 -23.32 -28.43
#